data_AF-A0A933H1M6-F1
#
_entry.id   AF-A0A933H1M6-F1
#
_cell.length_a   1.000
_cell.length_b   1.000
_cell.length_c   1.000
_cell.angle_alpha   90.00
_cell.angle_beta   90.00
_cell.angle_gamma   90.00
#
_symmetry.space_group_name_H-M   'P 1'
#
loop_
_entity.id
_entity.type
_entity.pdbx_description
1 polymer ?
#
loop_
_entity_poly.entity_id
_entity_poly.type
_entity_poly.pdbx_seq_one_letter_code
_entity_poly.pdbx_strand_id
1 'polypeptide(L)'
;MAPLGLDVLLLQGLPGNKLELMNGKTPCAVAFRTREEAEATFETWVETVSAWKDAPARVRRGKGAWSGRVAGYEFGLRKRRIDVRVPQHGGAHFEFHGNFWEGNLWPGGAEHDITFGDHQHVEFELWAPLYRRDDQISAHPWCDFVLDDRSAMRACCAVFIRGMERWIGEPGNYLGGVPELAIEVASPATRADDLPGTGERPGVLARAGVPRYWLADPAERCLSVFSLEGSRYRLRETHRPPGSFAPDFPAGVRYDLSRVFERHPFPPVLVCGERPDLEDPRWRVPDEPVGVEHLFLAGHPLRRYEILEDQAPCALAFRDEEKARLHFEHWARELALLANEEPPERPGTTFEAGRYRLSAEGPRVRLDVRFPCREYQSFLEALSQPGVWEA
;
A
#
# COMPACT_ATOMS: atom_id res chain seq x y z
N MET A 1 -16.12 11.42 17.59
CA MET A 1 -14.71 11.13 17.23
C MET A 1 -14.13 12.40 16.62
N ALA A 2 -12.83 12.68 16.79
CA ALA A 2 -12.22 13.80 16.05
C ALA A 2 -12.41 13.57 14.53
N PRO A 3 -12.53 14.63 13.70
CA PRO A 3 -12.59 14.48 12.26
C PRO A 3 -11.39 13.66 11.78
N LEU A 4 -11.62 12.68 10.91
CA LEU A 4 -10.52 11.95 10.29
C LEU A 4 -9.67 12.94 9.48
N GLY A 5 -8.35 12.82 9.51
CA GLY A 5 -7.48 13.63 8.65
C GLY A 5 -7.68 13.30 7.16
N LEU A 6 -7.50 14.28 6.28
CA LEU A 6 -7.58 14.08 4.83
C LEU A 6 -6.57 13.05 4.33
N ASP A 7 -5.37 13.05 4.89
CA ASP A 7 -4.33 12.07 4.60
C ASP A 7 -4.71 10.62 4.96
N VAL A 8 -5.59 10.39 5.94
CA VAL A 8 -6.13 9.05 6.22
C VAL A 8 -6.92 8.55 5.01
N LEU A 9 -7.72 9.42 4.40
CA LEU A 9 -8.40 9.11 3.13
C LEU A 9 -7.40 8.87 2.00
N LEU A 10 -6.35 9.70 1.89
CA LEU A 10 -5.36 9.59 0.81
C LEU A 10 -4.48 8.34 0.93
N LEU A 11 -4.12 7.93 2.14
CA LEU A 11 -3.37 6.70 2.41
C LEU A 11 -4.26 5.46 2.30
N GLN A 12 -5.34 5.43 3.07
CA GLN A 12 -6.08 4.21 3.32
C GLN A 12 -7.26 4.05 2.37
N GLY A 13 -7.88 5.15 1.94
CA GLY A 13 -9.10 5.12 1.13
C GLY A 13 -10.17 4.17 1.69
N LEU A 14 -10.92 3.52 0.80
CA LEU A 14 -11.73 2.35 1.17
C LEU A 14 -10.84 1.11 1.27
N PRO A 15 -11.09 0.19 2.21
CA PRO A 15 -10.64 -1.20 2.10
C PRO A 15 -10.96 -1.76 0.72
N GLY A 16 -9.95 -2.29 0.02
CA GLY A 16 -10.10 -2.80 -1.34
C GLY A 16 -10.35 -1.74 -2.43
N ASN A 17 -10.22 -0.43 -2.15
CA ASN A 17 -10.31 0.58 -3.22
C ASN A 17 -9.20 0.26 -4.23
N LYS A 18 -9.58 -0.02 -5.47
CA LYS A 18 -8.59 -0.15 -6.53
C LYS A 18 -8.01 1.23 -6.78
N LEU A 19 -6.70 1.30 -6.99
CA LEU A 19 -6.10 2.53 -7.46
C LEU A 19 -6.55 2.71 -8.92
N GLU A 20 -7.59 3.52 -9.11
CA GLU A 20 -8.18 3.81 -10.40
C GLU A 20 -7.86 5.25 -10.78
N LEU A 21 -7.54 5.48 -12.04
CA LEU A 21 -7.42 6.82 -12.61
C LEU A 21 -8.51 7.01 -13.66
N MET A 22 -9.53 7.80 -13.33
CA MET A 22 -10.66 8.09 -14.20
C MET A 22 -10.71 9.58 -14.51
N ASN A 23 -10.52 9.93 -15.79
CA ASN A 23 -10.54 11.33 -16.24
C ASN A 23 -9.58 12.24 -15.45
N GLY A 24 -8.36 11.76 -15.20
CA GLY A 24 -7.34 12.49 -14.43
C GLY A 24 -7.63 12.61 -12.94
N LYS A 25 -8.52 11.77 -12.39
CA LYS A 25 -8.84 11.77 -10.95
C LYS A 25 -8.92 10.36 -10.38
N THR A 26 -8.47 10.21 -9.15
CA THR A 26 -8.62 8.98 -8.38
C THR A 26 -9.82 9.10 -7.44
N PRO A 27 -10.80 8.17 -7.52
CA PRO A 27 -11.90 8.14 -6.58
C PRO A 27 -11.43 7.62 -5.22
N CYS A 28 -11.78 8.32 -4.17
CA CYS A 28 -11.65 7.88 -2.79
C CYS A 28 -13.01 8.04 -2.12
N ALA A 29 -13.32 7.20 -1.14
CA ALA A 29 -14.52 7.38 -0.35
C ALA A 29 -14.28 6.91 1.08
N VAL A 30 -15.03 7.49 2.01
CA VAL A 30 -15.09 7.09 3.42
C VAL A 30 -16.52 7.20 3.89
N ALA A 31 -16.96 6.24 4.69
CA ALA A 31 -18.24 6.30 5.36
C ALA A 31 -18.05 6.47 6.87
N PHE A 32 -19.03 7.10 7.51
CA PHE A 32 -19.02 7.50 8.90
C PHE A 32 -20.20 6.86 9.64
N ARG A 33 -20.10 6.77 10.97
CA ARG A 33 -21.15 6.15 11.79
C ARG A 33 -22.43 6.99 11.76
N THR A 34 -22.26 8.30 11.79
CA THR A 34 -23.35 9.28 11.82
C THR A 34 -23.26 10.28 10.65
N ARG A 35 -24.36 10.96 10.36
CA ARG A 35 -24.40 12.01 9.33
C ARG A 35 -23.61 13.23 9.78
N GLU A 36 -23.72 13.56 11.05
CA GLU A 36 -23.10 14.70 11.71
C GLU A 36 -21.57 14.59 11.67
N GLU A 37 -21.02 13.41 11.91
CA GLU A 37 -19.58 13.15 11.74
C GLU A 37 -19.13 13.34 10.28
N ALA A 38 -19.93 12.90 9.32
CA ALA A 38 -19.63 13.06 7.90
C ALA A 38 -19.71 14.54 7.46
N GLU A 39 -20.67 15.31 7.99
CA GLU A 39 -20.79 16.75 7.72
C GLU A 39 -19.61 17.53 8.28
N ALA A 40 -19.25 17.30 9.55
CA ALA A 40 -18.09 17.93 10.19
C ALA A 40 -16.80 17.58 9.44
N THR A 41 -16.59 16.30 9.11
CA THR A 41 -15.39 15.86 8.39
C THR A 41 -15.32 16.44 6.97
N PHE A 42 -16.47 16.54 6.27
CA PHE A 42 -16.53 17.16 4.94
C PHE A 42 -16.06 18.62 5.00
N GLU A 43 -16.54 19.39 5.98
CA GLU A 43 -16.14 20.80 6.13
C GLU A 43 -14.66 20.92 6.43
N THR A 44 -14.17 20.15 7.41
CA THR A 44 -12.75 20.09 7.74
C THR A 44 -11.90 19.76 6.52
N TRP A 45 -12.25 18.74 5.73
CA TRP A 45 -11.46 18.37 4.54
C TRP A 45 -11.47 19.44 3.45
N VAL A 46 -12.61 20.08 3.20
CA VAL A 46 -12.70 21.17 2.22
C VAL A 46 -11.84 22.35 2.67
N GLU A 47 -11.87 22.69 3.96
CA GLU A 47 -11.04 23.76 4.54
C GLU A 47 -9.56 23.39 4.49
N THR A 48 -9.20 22.15 4.84
CA THR A 48 -7.82 21.64 4.75
C THR A 48 -7.28 21.76 3.33
N VAL A 49 -8.03 21.30 2.30
CA VAL A 49 -7.57 21.44 0.90
C VAL A 49 -7.53 22.90 0.48
N SER A 50 -8.45 23.74 0.95
CA SER A 50 -8.47 25.17 0.63
C SER A 50 -7.23 25.88 1.15
N ALA A 51 -6.82 25.61 2.39
CA ALA A 51 -5.61 26.14 2.99
C ALA A 51 -4.35 25.54 2.34
N TRP A 52 -4.30 24.21 2.22
CA TRP A 52 -3.16 23.50 1.64
C TRP A 52 -2.84 23.95 0.21
N LYS A 53 -3.86 24.08 -0.65
CA LYS A 53 -3.69 24.44 -2.06
C LYS A 53 -3.80 25.95 -2.32
N ASP A 54 -3.91 26.76 -1.26
CA ASP A 54 -4.14 28.22 -1.32
C ASP A 54 -5.21 28.59 -2.38
N ALA A 55 -6.36 27.91 -2.30
CA ALA A 55 -7.40 28.00 -3.32
C ALA A 55 -8.78 28.11 -2.66
N PRO A 56 -9.65 29.03 -3.10
CA PRO A 56 -10.95 29.22 -2.48
C PRO A 56 -11.87 28.02 -2.72
N ALA A 57 -12.52 27.56 -1.66
CA ALA A 57 -13.51 26.51 -1.76
C ALA A 57 -14.86 26.99 -2.31
N ARG A 58 -15.49 26.14 -3.13
CA ARG A 58 -16.88 26.33 -3.59
C ARG A 58 -17.76 25.21 -3.03
N VAL A 59 -18.54 25.51 -2.00
CA VAL A 59 -19.42 24.55 -1.32
C VAL A 59 -20.89 24.85 -1.64
N ARG A 60 -21.66 23.79 -1.94
CA ARG A 60 -23.13 23.83 -2.06
C ARG A 60 -23.73 22.83 -1.09
N ARG A 61 -24.64 23.29 -0.24
CA ARG A 61 -25.36 22.46 0.74
C ARG A 61 -26.81 22.28 0.27
N GLY A 62 -27.20 21.05 0.00
CA GLY A 62 -28.58 20.65 -0.31
C GLY A 62 -29.17 19.78 0.78
N LYS A 63 -30.48 19.49 0.67
CA LYS A 63 -31.17 18.58 1.59
C LYS A 63 -30.66 17.15 1.39
N GLY A 64 -29.84 16.68 2.33
CA GLY A 64 -29.28 15.31 2.34
C GLY A 64 -28.05 15.08 1.47
N ALA A 65 -27.59 16.08 0.71
CA ALA A 65 -26.40 15.98 -0.13
C ALA A 65 -25.63 17.31 -0.20
N TRP A 66 -24.32 17.26 0.02
CA TRP A 66 -23.43 18.42 -0.11
C TRP A 66 -22.39 18.16 -1.21
N SER A 67 -21.90 19.23 -1.84
CA SER A 67 -20.82 19.15 -2.83
C SER A 67 -19.82 20.27 -2.63
N GLY A 68 -18.53 19.97 -2.82
CA GLY A 68 -17.43 20.92 -2.67
C GLY A 68 -16.47 20.81 -3.84
N ARG A 69 -15.82 21.91 -4.22
CA ARG A 69 -14.69 21.91 -5.15
C ARG A 69 -13.59 22.86 -4.70
N VAL A 70 -12.35 22.41 -4.77
CA VAL A 70 -11.14 23.17 -4.39
C VAL A 70 -9.98 22.64 -5.24
N ALA A 71 -9.21 23.50 -5.94
CA ALA A 71 -7.98 23.10 -6.63
C ALA A 71 -8.06 21.76 -7.43
N GLY A 72 -9.18 21.52 -8.14
CA GLY A 72 -9.41 20.29 -8.91
C GLY A 72 -10.01 19.11 -8.12
N TYR A 73 -9.92 19.12 -6.78
CA TYR A 73 -10.61 18.20 -5.88
C TYR A 73 -12.12 18.38 -5.99
N GLU A 74 -12.85 17.27 -6.02
CA GLU A 74 -14.31 17.26 -5.98
C GLU A 74 -14.77 16.44 -4.78
N PHE A 75 -15.54 17.07 -3.89
CA PHE A 75 -16.12 16.44 -2.72
C PHE A 75 -17.62 16.24 -2.94
N GLY A 76 -18.13 15.08 -2.54
CA GLY A 76 -19.55 14.78 -2.52
C GLY A 76 -19.90 14.08 -1.22
N LEU A 77 -20.79 14.68 -0.42
CA LEU A 77 -21.29 14.06 0.80
C LEU A 77 -22.73 13.59 0.58
N ARG A 78 -22.99 12.30 0.75
CA ARG A 78 -24.32 11.66 0.60
C ARG A 78 -24.62 10.79 1.80
N LYS A 79 -25.76 11.00 2.48
CA LYS A 79 -26.07 10.32 3.75
C LYS A 79 -24.84 10.34 4.68
N ARG A 80 -24.21 9.22 4.98
CA ARG A 80 -23.05 9.13 5.88
C ARG A 80 -21.71 8.91 5.16
N ARG A 81 -21.66 9.12 3.85
CA ARG A 81 -20.48 8.84 3.00
C ARG A 81 -19.97 10.12 2.35
N ILE A 82 -18.66 10.32 2.40
CA ILE A 82 -17.95 11.32 1.63
C ILE A 82 -17.22 10.63 0.48
N ASP A 83 -17.52 11.03 -0.74
CA ASP A 83 -16.78 10.74 -1.95
C ASP A 83 -15.82 11.90 -2.24
N VAL A 84 -14.58 11.61 -2.57
CA VAL A 84 -13.58 12.59 -2.99
C VAL A 84 -12.96 12.13 -4.31
N ARG A 85 -12.90 13.01 -5.29
CA ARG A 85 -12.11 12.79 -6.51
C ARG A 85 -10.85 13.61 -6.43
N VAL A 86 -9.74 12.94 -6.20
CA VAL A 86 -8.41 13.54 -6.04
C VAL A 86 -7.79 13.75 -7.43
N PRO A 87 -7.39 14.97 -7.81
CA PRO A 87 -6.72 15.20 -9.08
C PRO A 87 -5.36 14.47 -9.12
N GLN A 88 -5.06 13.86 -10.27
CA GLN A 88 -3.83 13.11 -10.50
C GLN A 88 -3.34 13.41 -11.92
N HIS A 89 -2.02 13.58 -12.07
CA HIS A 89 -1.41 13.69 -13.38
C HIS A 89 -1.23 12.27 -13.97
N GLY A 90 -1.82 12.04 -15.14
CA GLY A 90 -1.81 10.71 -15.77
C GLY A 90 -0.40 10.18 -16.01
N GLY A 91 0.48 10.97 -16.63
CA GLY A 91 1.88 10.58 -16.88
C GLY A 91 2.62 10.16 -15.61
N ALA A 92 2.70 11.05 -14.62
CA ALA A 92 3.23 10.73 -13.30
C ALA A 92 2.68 9.42 -12.69
N HIS A 93 1.36 9.20 -12.75
CA HIS A 93 0.75 7.96 -12.25
C HIS A 93 1.31 6.70 -12.93
N PHE A 94 1.42 6.72 -14.26
CA PHE A 94 1.94 5.59 -15.04
C PHE A 94 3.44 5.39 -14.83
N GLU A 95 4.24 6.46 -14.83
CA GLU A 95 5.68 6.37 -14.59
C GLU A 95 5.97 5.83 -13.19
N PHE A 96 5.34 6.36 -12.14
CA PHE A 96 5.54 5.87 -10.78
C PHE A 96 5.20 4.38 -10.64
N HIS A 97 4.12 3.92 -11.28
CA HIS A 97 3.78 2.50 -11.27
C HIS A 97 4.82 1.65 -12.04
N GLY A 98 5.41 2.19 -13.11
CA GLY A 98 6.50 1.55 -13.85
C GLY A 98 7.77 1.42 -13.01
N ASN A 99 8.15 2.51 -12.34
CA ASN A 99 9.38 2.62 -11.55
C ASN A 99 9.43 1.60 -10.39
N PHE A 100 8.29 1.08 -9.90
CA PHE A 100 8.28 0.00 -8.89
C PHE A 100 8.94 -1.30 -9.37
N TRP A 101 9.03 -1.50 -10.68
CA TRP A 101 9.57 -2.71 -11.30
C TRP A 101 10.98 -2.51 -11.84
N GLU A 102 11.55 -1.30 -11.71
CA GLU A 102 12.90 -0.98 -12.17
C GLU A 102 13.91 -1.22 -11.04
N GLY A 103 14.64 -2.33 -11.10
CA GLY A 103 15.61 -2.76 -10.09
C GLY A 103 16.59 -1.69 -9.65
N ASN A 104 17.19 -0.99 -10.60
CA ASN A 104 18.20 0.05 -10.36
C ASN A 104 17.69 1.28 -9.59
N LEU A 105 16.39 1.45 -9.44
CA LEU A 105 15.80 2.56 -8.68
C LEU A 105 15.66 2.27 -7.17
N TRP A 106 15.88 1.02 -6.74
CA TRP A 106 15.62 0.55 -5.37
C TRP A 106 16.83 -0.10 -4.70
N PRO A 107 16.93 -0.06 -3.35
CA PRO A 107 18.04 -0.69 -2.64
C PRO A 107 18.16 -2.18 -2.91
N GLY A 108 19.36 -2.61 -3.30
CA GLY A 108 19.65 -4.02 -3.55
C GLY A 108 18.94 -4.60 -4.78
N GLY A 109 18.37 -3.77 -5.65
CA GLY A 109 17.83 -4.22 -6.92
C GLY A 109 18.93 -4.62 -7.90
N ALA A 110 18.78 -5.80 -8.49
CA ALA A 110 19.62 -6.26 -9.60
C ALA A 110 19.24 -5.54 -10.91
N GLU A 111 20.11 -5.56 -11.93
CA GLU A 111 19.75 -5.13 -13.30
C GLU A 111 18.65 -5.98 -13.95
N HIS A 112 18.17 -7.03 -13.28
CA HIS A 112 17.17 -7.92 -13.83
C HIS A 112 15.75 -7.34 -13.71
N ASP A 113 15.11 -7.15 -14.86
CA ASP A 113 13.72 -6.73 -14.99
C ASP A 113 12.76 -7.82 -14.47
N ILE A 114 12.51 -7.86 -13.15
CA ILE A 114 11.33 -8.57 -12.63
C ILE A 114 10.11 -7.76 -13.07
N THR A 115 9.23 -8.37 -13.87
CA THR A 115 7.96 -7.72 -14.23
C THR A 115 6.90 -7.99 -13.17
N PHE A 116 5.88 -7.13 -13.11
CA PHE A 116 4.67 -7.40 -12.33
C PHE A 116 4.08 -8.79 -12.60
N GLY A 117 4.13 -9.24 -13.86
CA GLY A 117 3.64 -10.56 -14.25
C GLY A 117 4.47 -11.71 -13.70
N ASP A 118 5.78 -11.53 -13.51
CA ASP A 118 6.64 -12.55 -12.91
C ASP A 118 6.37 -12.67 -11.41
N HIS A 119 6.22 -11.52 -10.73
CA HIS A 119 5.80 -11.48 -9.32
C HIS A 119 4.45 -12.19 -9.12
N GLN A 120 3.43 -11.84 -9.90
CA GLN A 120 2.10 -12.45 -9.81
C GLN A 120 2.12 -13.95 -10.12
N HIS A 121 2.95 -14.39 -11.07
CA HIS A 121 3.11 -15.81 -11.39
C HIS A 121 3.65 -16.59 -10.20
N VAL A 122 4.77 -16.14 -9.62
CA VAL A 122 5.39 -16.78 -8.45
C VAL A 122 4.42 -16.79 -7.27
N GLU A 123 3.76 -15.66 -7.02
CA GLU A 123 2.76 -15.53 -5.97
C GLU A 123 1.64 -16.57 -6.15
N PHE A 124 1.03 -16.63 -7.34
CA PHE A 124 -0.02 -17.59 -7.67
C PHE A 124 0.42 -19.04 -7.46
N GLU A 125 1.59 -19.42 -7.98
CA GLU A 125 2.09 -20.78 -7.86
C GLU A 125 2.42 -21.18 -6.41
N LEU A 126 2.71 -20.21 -5.53
CA LEU A 126 2.92 -20.46 -4.10
C LEU A 126 1.60 -20.61 -3.32
N TRP A 127 0.63 -19.71 -3.50
CA TRP A 127 -0.60 -19.74 -2.70
C TRP A 127 -1.68 -20.66 -3.26
N ALA A 128 -1.74 -20.92 -4.58
CA ALA A 128 -2.81 -21.71 -5.19
C ALA A 128 -2.95 -23.14 -4.62
N PRO A 129 -1.85 -23.89 -4.34
CA PRO A 129 -1.95 -25.18 -3.67
C PRO A 129 -2.49 -25.09 -2.24
N LEU A 130 -2.23 -23.99 -1.53
CA LEU A 130 -2.68 -23.77 -0.16
C LEU A 130 -4.16 -23.39 -0.12
N TYR A 131 -4.59 -22.51 -1.02
CA TYR A 131 -5.97 -22.03 -1.12
C TYR A 131 -6.97 -23.13 -1.46
N ARG A 132 -6.55 -24.15 -2.22
CA ARG A 132 -7.41 -25.30 -2.56
C ARG A 132 -7.63 -26.27 -1.40
N ARG A 133 -6.98 -26.07 -0.24
CA ARG A 133 -7.17 -26.91 0.94
C ARG A 133 -8.33 -26.43 1.78
N ASP A 134 -9.21 -27.35 2.16
CA ASP A 134 -10.33 -27.10 3.05
C ASP A 134 -10.20 -27.80 4.42
N ASP A 135 -9.10 -28.52 4.65
CA ASP A 135 -8.96 -29.46 5.76
C ASP A 135 -8.62 -28.79 7.09
N GLN A 136 -7.50 -28.06 7.16
CA GLN A 136 -6.90 -27.61 8.43
C GLN A 136 -6.42 -26.17 8.43
N ILE A 137 -6.26 -25.57 7.25
CA ILE A 137 -5.78 -24.20 7.10
C ILE A 137 -6.78 -23.34 6.35
N SER A 138 -6.64 -22.03 6.53
CA SER A 138 -7.22 -21.02 5.64
C SER A 138 -6.08 -20.16 5.09
N ALA A 139 -5.93 -20.16 3.77
CA ALA A 139 -4.94 -19.32 3.08
C ALA A 139 -5.64 -18.10 2.48
N HIS A 140 -5.08 -16.92 2.71
CA HIS A 140 -5.67 -15.64 2.35
C HIS A 140 -4.67 -14.83 1.53
N PRO A 141 -4.66 -15.00 0.19
CA PRO A 141 -3.84 -14.17 -0.69
C PRO A 141 -4.40 -12.75 -0.76
N TRP A 142 -3.51 -11.76 -0.88
CA TRP A 142 -3.85 -10.32 -1.03
C TRP A 142 -4.77 -9.74 0.07
N CYS A 143 -4.82 -10.38 1.23
CA CYS A 143 -5.68 -9.96 2.32
C CYS A 143 -4.87 -9.12 3.32
N ASP A 144 -5.47 -8.03 3.80
CA ASP A 144 -4.89 -7.22 4.85
C ASP A 144 -5.16 -7.88 6.20
N PHE A 145 -4.16 -7.92 7.08
CA PHE A 145 -4.33 -8.46 8.42
C PHE A 145 -3.73 -7.57 9.51
N VAL A 146 -4.46 -7.48 10.62
CA VAL A 146 -4.09 -6.78 11.84
C VAL A 146 -3.38 -7.77 12.75
N LEU A 147 -2.10 -7.52 13.00
CA LEU A 147 -1.25 -8.36 13.85
C LEU A 147 -1.45 -8.02 15.33
N ASP A 148 -1.42 -6.73 15.65
CA ASP A 148 -1.54 -6.22 17.01
C ASP A 148 -2.12 -4.78 17.00
N ASP A 149 -1.99 -4.05 18.11
CA ASP A 149 -2.53 -2.71 18.26
C ASP A 149 -1.66 -1.60 17.63
N ARG A 150 -0.52 -1.96 17.04
CA ARG A 150 0.44 -1.06 16.40
C ARG A 150 0.74 -1.44 14.94
N SER A 151 0.37 -2.65 14.52
CA SER A 151 0.75 -3.18 13.22
C SER A 151 -0.41 -3.85 12.47
N ALA A 152 -0.57 -3.44 11.22
CA ALA A 152 -1.41 -4.09 10.21
C ALA A 152 -0.61 -4.17 8.90
N MET A 153 -0.74 -5.26 8.16
CA MET A 153 0.06 -5.44 6.94
C MET A 153 -0.64 -6.27 5.87
N ARG A 154 -0.05 -6.31 4.68
CA ARG A 154 -0.47 -7.20 3.60
C ARG A 154 0.70 -8.07 3.16
N ALA A 155 0.54 -9.38 3.38
CA ALA A 155 1.42 -10.37 2.77
C ALA A 155 0.89 -10.81 1.41
N CYS A 156 1.77 -11.29 0.55
CA CYS A 156 1.37 -11.96 -0.69
C CYS A 156 0.41 -13.14 -0.37
N CYS A 157 0.70 -13.88 0.71
CA CYS A 157 -0.26 -14.80 1.31
C CYS A 157 -0.06 -14.95 2.83
N ALA A 158 -1.14 -14.88 3.59
CA ALA A 158 -1.17 -15.24 5.00
C ALA A 158 -1.92 -16.57 5.19
N VAL A 159 -1.37 -17.48 6.00
CA VAL A 159 -1.96 -18.79 6.26
C VAL A 159 -2.21 -18.94 7.75
N PHE A 160 -3.47 -19.21 8.10
CA PHE A 160 -3.91 -19.46 9.46
C PHE A 160 -4.27 -20.93 9.62
N ILE A 161 -4.12 -21.44 10.85
CA ILE A 161 -4.84 -22.65 11.25
C ILE A 161 -6.33 -22.30 11.27
N ARG A 162 -7.15 -23.11 10.60
CA ARG A 162 -8.57 -22.83 10.41
C ARG A 162 -9.29 -22.61 11.75
N GLY A 163 -10.04 -21.51 11.82
CA GLY A 163 -10.76 -21.08 13.03
C GLY A 163 -9.93 -20.22 13.98
N MET A 164 -8.64 -20.00 13.69
CA MET A 164 -7.82 -19.03 14.43
C MET A 164 -7.85 -17.64 13.79
N GLU A 165 -8.29 -17.53 12.54
CA GLU A 165 -8.54 -16.25 11.89
C GLU A 165 -9.76 -15.55 12.48
N ARG A 166 -9.61 -14.27 12.83
CA ARG A 166 -10.71 -13.43 13.30
C ARG A 166 -11.07 -12.42 12.23
N TRP A 167 -12.24 -12.52 11.63
CA TRP A 167 -12.68 -11.50 10.69
C TRP A 167 -12.97 -10.17 11.40
N ILE A 168 -12.39 -9.09 10.89
CA ILE A 168 -12.64 -7.72 11.36
C ILE A 168 -13.52 -7.03 10.32
N GLY A 169 -14.82 -6.96 10.65
CA GLY A 169 -15.83 -6.21 9.92
C GLY A 169 -16.97 -7.00 9.26
N GLU A 170 -17.88 -6.35 8.49
CA GLU A 170 -18.74 -6.99 7.48
C GLU A 170 -17.94 -8.08 6.76
N PRO A 171 -18.54 -9.23 6.46
CA PRO A 171 -17.78 -10.46 6.26
C PRO A 171 -16.70 -10.27 5.19
N GLY A 172 -15.41 -10.18 5.58
CA GLY A 172 -14.31 -10.50 4.66
C GLY A 172 -13.18 -9.50 4.41
N ASN A 173 -13.15 -8.28 4.95
CA ASN A 173 -12.16 -7.29 4.45
C ASN A 173 -10.80 -7.29 5.17
N TYR A 174 -10.76 -7.64 6.46
CA TYR A 174 -9.50 -7.75 7.22
C TYR A 174 -9.52 -8.99 8.11
N LEU A 175 -8.33 -9.56 8.29
CA LEU A 175 -8.09 -10.67 9.20
C LEU A 175 -7.37 -10.15 10.44
N GLY A 176 -7.88 -10.49 11.62
CA GLY A 176 -7.22 -10.30 12.89
C GLY A 176 -6.53 -11.59 13.31
N GLY A 177 -5.34 -11.45 13.88
CA GLY A 177 -4.60 -12.55 14.47
C GLY A 177 -3.24 -12.78 13.83
N VAL A 178 -2.47 -13.65 14.46
CA VAL A 178 -1.12 -14.00 14.04
C VAL A 178 -1.21 -15.21 13.11
N PRO A 179 -0.81 -15.09 11.82
CA PRO A 179 -0.78 -16.24 10.93
C PRO A 179 0.28 -17.26 11.37
N GLU A 180 0.06 -18.53 11.01
CA GLU A 180 1.03 -19.63 11.24
C GLU A 180 2.17 -19.59 10.20
N LEU A 181 1.91 -18.98 9.04
CA LEU A 181 2.87 -18.74 7.97
C LEU A 181 2.52 -17.45 7.22
N ALA A 182 3.50 -16.58 7.01
CA ALA A 182 3.45 -15.47 6.08
C ALA A 182 4.37 -15.75 4.87
N ILE A 183 3.87 -15.53 3.66
CA ILE A 183 4.60 -15.69 2.41
C ILE A 183 4.72 -14.33 1.73
N GLU A 184 5.93 -13.97 1.36
CA GLU A 184 6.23 -12.80 0.55
C GLU A 184 6.95 -13.19 -0.73
N VAL A 185 6.64 -12.45 -1.80
CA VAL A 185 7.36 -12.50 -3.07
C VAL A 185 8.07 -11.17 -3.22
N ALA A 186 9.40 -11.20 -3.35
CA ALA A 186 10.18 -9.98 -3.48
C ALA A 186 9.84 -9.27 -4.80
N SER A 187 9.58 -7.97 -4.72
CA SER A 187 9.58 -7.06 -5.87
C SER A 187 10.81 -6.16 -5.79
N PRO A 188 11.24 -5.51 -6.89
CA PRO A 188 12.33 -4.55 -6.85
C PRO A 188 12.16 -3.49 -5.76
N ALA A 189 10.96 -2.92 -5.65
CA ALA A 189 10.65 -1.87 -4.69
C ALA A 189 10.69 -2.29 -3.22
N THR A 190 10.54 -3.59 -2.95
CA THR A 190 10.25 -4.08 -1.61
C THR A 190 11.22 -5.12 -1.10
N ARG A 191 12.11 -5.60 -1.97
CA ARG A 191 13.08 -6.65 -1.69
C ARG A 191 13.84 -6.38 -0.38
N ALA A 192 14.32 -5.16 -0.19
CA ALA A 192 15.03 -4.77 1.03
C ALA A 192 14.16 -4.87 2.29
N ASP A 193 12.89 -4.48 2.20
CA ASP A 193 11.92 -4.51 3.31
C ASP A 193 11.46 -5.94 3.64
N ASP A 194 11.47 -6.84 2.66
CA ASP A 194 11.03 -8.22 2.79
C ASP A 194 12.17 -9.17 3.27
N LEU A 195 13.43 -8.71 3.29
CA LEU A 195 14.60 -9.51 3.70
C LEU A 195 14.76 -9.62 5.24
N PRO A 196 14.80 -10.84 5.81
CA PRO A 196 15.03 -11.00 7.24
C PRO A 196 16.39 -10.47 7.70
N GLY A 197 16.37 -9.69 8.78
CA GLY A 197 17.56 -9.11 9.41
C GLY A 197 17.79 -7.62 9.10
N THR A 198 17.34 -7.16 7.94
CA THR A 198 17.44 -5.74 7.51
C THR A 198 16.08 -5.10 7.26
N GLY A 199 15.09 -5.87 6.82
CA GLY A 199 13.77 -5.36 6.46
C GLY A 199 12.81 -5.18 7.65
N GLU A 200 11.95 -4.17 7.56
CA GLU A 200 10.96 -3.82 8.60
C GLU A 200 9.91 -4.91 8.78
N ARG A 201 9.46 -5.54 7.68
CA ARG A 201 8.33 -6.48 7.66
C ARG A 201 8.62 -7.80 8.39
N PRO A 202 9.73 -8.53 8.12
CA PRO A 202 10.10 -9.68 8.93
C PRO A 202 10.27 -9.33 10.41
N GLY A 203 10.71 -8.10 10.72
CA GLY A 203 10.81 -7.61 12.10
C GLY A 203 9.44 -7.49 12.78
N VAL A 204 8.45 -6.90 12.11
CA VAL A 204 7.07 -6.78 12.59
C VAL A 204 6.44 -8.18 12.77
N LEU A 205 6.54 -9.04 11.76
CA LEU A 205 6.04 -10.42 11.81
C LEU A 205 6.67 -11.22 12.95
N ALA A 206 7.99 -11.10 13.16
CA ALA A 206 8.70 -11.79 14.23
C ALA A 206 8.26 -11.30 15.63
N ARG A 207 8.05 -9.98 15.80
CA ARG A 207 7.53 -9.42 17.06
C ARG A 207 6.11 -9.88 17.35
N ALA A 208 5.27 -9.96 16.31
CA ALA A 208 3.92 -10.50 16.41
C ALA A 208 3.88 -12.02 16.67
N GLY A 209 5.03 -12.72 16.55
CA GLY A 209 5.14 -14.14 16.86
C GLY A 209 4.76 -15.06 15.70
N VAL A 210 4.78 -14.59 14.45
CA VAL A 210 4.51 -15.43 13.28
C VAL A 210 5.60 -16.52 13.19
N PRO A 211 5.25 -17.82 13.27
CA PRO A 211 6.26 -18.87 13.43
C PRO A 211 7.10 -19.12 12.18
N ARG A 212 6.52 -18.92 10.99
CA ARG A 212 7.15 -19.22 9.71
C ARG A 212 7.02 -18.05 8.75
N TYR A 213 8.12 -17.79 8.05
CA TYR A 213 8.17 -16.77 7.01
C TYR A 213 8.84 -17.35 5.78
N TRP A 214 8.19 -17.24 4.63
CA TRP A 214 8.77 -17.64 3.35
C TRP A 214 9.00 -16.40 2.49
N LEU A 215 10.18 -16.32 1.90
CA LEU A 215 10.53 -15.29 0.93
C LEU A 215 10.88 -15.96 -0.38
N ALA A 216 10.06 -15.73 -1.40
CA ALA A 216 10.36 -16.12 -2.77
C ALA A 216 10.95 -14.93 -3.52
N ASP A 217 12.05 -15.16 -4.22
CA ASP A 217 12.76 -14.13 -4.98
C ASP A 217 12.75 -14.50 -6.46
N PRO A 218 11.92 -13.81 -7.28
CA PRO A 218 11.85 -14.10 -8.71
C PRO A 218 13.17 -13.84 -9.46
N ALA A 219 13.96 -12.84 -9.06
CA ALA A 219 15.25 -12.55 -9.72
C ALA A 219 16.29 -13.62 -9.40
N GLU A 220 16.40 -14.04 -8.14
CA GLU A 220 17.34 -15.09 -7.73
C GLU A 220 16.81 -16.51 -7.98
N ARG A 221 15.56 -16.61 -8.41
CA ARG A 221 14.81 -17.86 -8.60
C ARG A 221 14.96 -18.79 -7.40
N CYS A 222 14.71 -18.26 -6.21
CA CYS A 222 14.88 -19.05 -4.99
C CYS A 222 13.72 -18.84 -4.00
N LEU A 223 13.42 -19.90 -3.25
CA LEU A 223 12.49 -19.88 -2.13
C LEU A 223 13.29 -20.08 -0.84
N SER A 224 13.31 -19.07 0.01
CA SER A 224 13.95 -19.13 1.32
C SER A 224 12.92 -19.32 2.42
N VAL A 225 13.13 -20.33 3.25
CA VAL A 225 12.22 -20.74 4.33
C VAL A 225 12.85 -20.37 5.67
N PHE A 226 12.13 -19.58 6.46
CA PHE A 226 12.58 -19.12 7.75
C PHE A 226 11.66 -19.59 8.87
N SER A 227 12.24 -19.86 10.04
CA SER A 227 11.50 -20.08 11.28
C SER A 227 11.84 -19.01 12.31
N LEU A 228 10.86 -18.61 13.10
CA LEU A 228 11.08 -17.72 14.22
C LEU A 228 11.88 -18.43 15.33
N GLU A 229 13.01 -17.85 15.72
CA GLU A 229 13.78 -18.26 16.91
C GLU A 229 13.94 -17.07 17.85
N GLY A 230 13.28 -17.13 19.00
CA GLY A 230 13.21 -15.99 19.90
C GLY A 230 12.47 -14.83 19.24
N SER A 231 13.19 -13.75 18.94
CA SER A 231 12.64 -12.52 18.34
C SER A 231 13.07 -12.28 16.89
N ARG A 232 13.72 -13.26 16.24
CA ARG A 232 14.23 -13.11 14.87
C ARG A 232 14.03 -14.37 14.05
N TYR A 233 13.80 -14.18 12.76
CA TYR A 233 13.78 -15.27 11.80
C TYR A 233 15.19 -15.83 11.55
N ARG A 234 15.29 -17.16 11.48
CA ARG A 234 16.48 -17.88 11.04
C ARG A 234 16.19 -18.64 9.77
N LEU A 235 17.10 -18.52 8.81
CA LEU A 235 17.05 -19.31 7.58
C LEU A 235 17.19 -20.79 7.94
N ARG A 236 16.25 -21.60 7.48
CA ARG A 236 16.30 -23.06 7.58
C ARG A 236 16.84 -23.66 6.30
N GLU A 237 16.23 -23.26 5.20
CA GLU A 237 16.45 -23.86 3.90
C GLU A 237 16.31 -22.81 2.81
N THR A 238 17.09 -22.98 1.73
CA THR A 238 16.90 -22.26 0.48
C THR A 238 16.78 -23.27 -0.63
N HIS A 239 15.72 -23.17 -1.42
CA HIS A 239 15.44 -24.06 -2.53
C HIS A 239 15.50 -23.31 -3.86
N ARG A 240 15.94 -23.98 -4.92
CA ARG A 240 16.12 -23.42 -6.28
C ARG A 240 15.64 -24.40 -7.35
N PRO A 241 15.22 -23.93 -8.54
CA PRO A 241 14.98 -24.79 -9.68
C PRO A 241 16.30 -25.29 -10.29
N PRO A 242 16.30 -26.47 -10.92
CA PRO A 242 15.22 -27.47 -10.86
C PRO A 242 15.18 -28.13 -9.48
N GLY A 243 13.98 -28.43 -8.98
CA GLY A 243 13.83 -29.04 -7.66
C GLY A 243 12.39 -29.02 -7.17
N SER A 244 12.15 -29.70 -6.05
CA SER A 244 10.86 -29.69 -5.37
C SER A 244 11.00 -29.31 -3.91
N PHE A 245 10.03 -28.57 -3.39
CA PHE A 245 9.94 -28.22 -1.98
C PHE A 245 8.67 -28.81 -1.36
N ALA A 246 8.79 -29.42 -0.18
CA ALA A 246 7.66 -29.91 0.59
C ALA A 246 7.81 -29.39 2.03
N PRO A 247 6.97 -28.43 2.46
CA PRO A 247 7.09 -27.84 3.79
C PRO A 247 6.64 -28.80 4.89
N ASP A 248 7.14 -28.57 6.11
CA ASP A 248 6.62 -29.16 7.34
C ASP A 248 5.19 -28.65 7.64
N PHE A 249 4.93 -27.39 7.33
CA PHE A 249 3.62 -26.75 7.41
C PHE A 249 3.37 -25.82 6.22
N PRO A 250 2.19 -25.89 5.57
CA PRO A 250 1.15 -26.90 5.76
C PRO A 250 1.57 -28.27 5.20
N ALA A 251 1.47 -29.33 6.01
CA ALA A 251 1.93 -30.66 5.62
C ALA A 251 1.14 -31.23 4.42
N GLY A 252 1.82 -31.94 3.52
CA GLY A 252 1.19 -32.60 2.37
C GLY A 252 1.06 -31.72 1.12
N VAL A 253 1.64 -30.52 1.13
CA VAL A 253 1.83 -29.70 -0.07
C VAL A 253 3.20 -30.02 -0.67
N ARG A 254 3.31 -29.97 -2.00
CA ARG A 254 4.60 -30.05 -2.70
C ARG A 254 4.61 -29.04 -3.84
N TYR A 255 5.70 -28.31 -3.93
CA TYR A 255 5.97 -27.33 -4.97
C TYR A 255 7.00 -27.87 -5.94
N ASP A 256 6.74 -27.71 -7.23
CA ASP A 256 7.75 -27.82 -8.28
C ASP A 256 8.33 -26.43 -8.52
N LEU A 257 9.62 -26.24 -8.21
CA LEU A 257 10.24 -24.92 -8.24
C LEU A 257 10.54 -24.46 -9.66
N SER A 258 10.65 -25.37 -10.63
CA SER A 258 10.68 -24.96 -12.03
C SER A 258 9.36 -24.30 -12.39
N ARG A 259 8.23 -24.90 -12.03
CA ARG A 259 6.91 -24.30 -12.26
C ARG A 259 6.70 -22.97 -11.52
N VAL A 260 7.17 -22.86 -10.27
CA VAL A 260 7.04 -21.62 -9.48
C VAL A 260 7.77 -20.45 -10.14
N PHE A 261 9.01 -20.66 -10.62
CA PHE A 261 9.86 -19.57 -11.12
C PHE A 261 9.97 -19.46 -12.64
N GLU A 262 9.62 -20.49 -13.40
CA GLU A 262 9.56 -20.43 -14.86
C GLU A 262 8.14 -20.05 -15.26
N ARG A 263 8.01 -18.82 -15.74
CA ARG A 263 6.75 -18.29 -16.21
C ARG A 263 6.22 -19.16 -17.34
N HIS A 264 5.15 -19.90 -17.05
CA HIS A 264 4.33 -20.46 -18.11
C HIS A 264 3.54 -19.31 -18.73
N PRO A 265 3.24 -19.36 -20.04
CA PRO A 265 2.36 -18.38 -20.64
C PRO A 265 1.01 -18.44 -19.91
N PHE A 266 0.79 -17.47 -19.02
CA PHE A 266 -0.55 -17.13 -18.57
C PHE A 266 -1.39 -16.92 -19.83
N PRO A 267 -2.69 -17.27 -19.84
CA PRO A 267 -3.58 -16.67 -20.83
C PRO A 267 -3.32 -15.17 -20.76
N PRO A 268 -3.00 -14.51 -21.90
CA PRO A 268 -2.51 -13.15 -21.89
C PRO A 268 -3.43 -12.34 -20.99
N VAL A 269 -2.86 -11.70 -19.96
CA VAL A 269 -3.57 -10.64 -19.25
C VAL A 269 -4.17 -9.79 -20.35
N LEU A 270 -5.49 -9.60 -20.30
CA LEU A 270 -6.19 -8.92 -21.37
C LEU A 270 -5.79 -7.44 -21.25
N VAL A 271 -4.63 -7.11 -21.83
CA VAL A 271 -4.18 -5.73 -21.99
C VAL A 271 -5.10 -5.16 -23.05
N CYS A 272 -6.12 -4.43 -22.61
CA CYS A 272 -6.92 -3.63 -23.52
C CYS A 272 -6.07 -2.45 -24.00
N GLY A 273 -5.35 -2.64 -25.11
CA GLY A 273 -4.54 -1.60 -25.76
C GLY A 273 -3.04 -1.93 -25.80
N GLU A 274 -2.27 -1.02 -26.38
CA GLU A 274 -0.80 -1.09 -26.36
C GLU A 274 -0.29 -0.57 -25.01
N ARG A 275 0.76 -1.21 -24.48
CA ARG A 275 1.47 -0.66 -23.32
C ARG A 275 2.01 0.71 -23.72
N PRO A 276 1.76 1.78 -22.95
CA PRO A 276 2.30 3.09 -23.27
C PRO A 276 3.83 3.02 -23.36
N ASP A 277 4.40 3.68 -24.37
CA ASP A 277 5.83 3.92 -24.44
C ASP A 277 6.20 4.85 -23.28
N LEU A 278 6.90 4.33 -22.28
CA LEU A 278 7.32 5.12 -21.12
C LEU A 278 8.37 6.17 -21.50
N GLU A 279 8.98 6.07 -22.69
CA GLU A 279 9.84 7.11 -23.21
C GLU A 279 9.05 8.29 -23.81
N ASP A 280 7.76 8.13 -24.11
CA ASP A 280 6.89 9.21 -24.56
C ASP A 280 6.66 10.22 -23.44
N PRO A 281 6.97 11.52 -23.65
CA PRO A 281 6.80 12.56 -22.63
C PRO A 281 5.39 12.65 -22.03
N ARG A 282 4.35 12.18 -22.74
CA ARG A 282 2.96 12.15 -22.22
C ARG A 282 2.78 11.22 -21.03
N TRP A 283 3.63 10.19 -20.92
CA TRP A 283 3.57 9.17 -19.87
C TRP A 283 4.64 9.38 -18.79
N ARG A 284 5.37 10.49 -18.84
CA ARG A 284 6.35 10.85 -17.83
C ARG A 284 5.73 11.75 -16.75
N VAL A 285 6.34 11.74 -15.58
CA VAL A 285 6.21 12.80 -14.57
C VAL A 285 6.62 14.11 -15.26
N PRO A 286 5.85 15.20 -15.11
CA PRO A 286 6.27 16.51 -15.60
C PRO A 286 7.61 16.97 -15.02
N ASP A 287 8.21 17.99 -15.63
CA ASP A 287 9.44 18.59 -15.09
C ASP A 287 9.12 19.45 -13.86
N GLU A 288 7.94 20.10 -13.84
CA GLU A 288 7.39 20.67 -12.63
C GLU A 288 6.97 19.58 -11.61
N PRO A 289 7.18 19.83 -10.31
CA PRO A 289 6.84 18.85 -9.30
C PRO A 289 5.32 18.66 -9.23
N VAL A 290 4.89 17.39 -9.19
CA VAL A 290 3.49 17.04 -8.92
C VAL A 290 3.21 17.10 -7.42
N GLY A 291 1.93 17.27 -7.03
CA GLY A 291 1.56 17.37 -5.61
C GLY A 291 1.73 16.06 -4.82
N VAL A 292 1.87 16.17 -3.50
CA VAL A 292 2.14 15.08 -2.54
C VAL A 292 1.02 14.04 -2.50
N GLU A 293 -0.17 14.35 -3.02
CA GLU A 293 -1.21 13.35 -3.27
C GLU A 293 -0.74 12.17 -4.13
N HIS A 294 0.27 12.36 -5.00
CA HIS A 294 0.87 11.25 -5.75
C HIS A 294 1.69 10.34 -4.84
N LEU A 295 2.41 10.87 -3.85
CA LEU A 295 3.12 10.05 -2.88
C LEU A 295 2.15 9.26 -2.00
N PHE A 296 1.03 9.88 -1.59
CA PHE A 296 -0.01 9.17 -0.83
C PHE A 296 -0.70 8.05 -1.65
N LEU A 297 -1.12 8.36 -2.88
CA LEU A 297 -1.94 7.44 -3.68
C LEU A 297 -1.11 6.44 -4.49
N ALA A 298 0.03 6.86 -5.01
CA ALA A 298 0.89 6.06 -5.86
C ALA A 298 2.17 5.59 -5.15
N GLY A 299 2.52 6.08 -3.94
CA GLY A 299 3.78 5.75 -3.26
C GLY A 299 3.86 4.37 -2.61
N HIS A 300 2.79 3.59 -2.56
CA HIS A 300 2.92 2.12 -2.54
C HIS A 300 1.55 1.49 -2.82
N PRO A 301 1.12 1.39 -4.09
CA PRO A 301 -0.27 1.10 -4.44
C PRO A 301 -0.73 -0.29 -3.98
N LEU A 302 0.20 -1.22 -3.73
CA LEU A 302 -0.07 -2.56 -3.20
C LEU A 302 -0.01 -2.67 -1.66
N ARG A 303 0.55 -1.68 -0.96
CA ARG A 303 0.87 -1.72 0.49
C ARG A 303 0.34 -0.52 1.26
N ARG A 304 -0.59 0.23 0.67
CA ARG A 304 -1.19 1.40 1.32
C ARG A 304 -1.91 1.11 2.66
N TYR A 305 -2.22 -0.16 2.93
CA TYR A 305 -2.83 -0.63 4.18
C TYR A 305 -1.82 -1.06 5.24
N GLU A 306 -0.53 -0.92 4.96
CA GLU A 306 0.50 -1.22 5.94
C GLU A 306 0.61 -0.10 6.95
N ILE A 307 0.51 -0.51 8.21
CA ILE A 307 0.85 0.26 9.37
C ILE A 307 1.87 -0.57 10.10
N LEU A 308 3.12 -0.13 10.14
CA LEU A 308 4.22 -0.81 10.80
C LEU A 308 4.58 0.05 12.01
N GLU A 309 4.31 -0.44 13.23
CA GLU A 309 4.64 0.28 14.47
C GLU A 309 4.06 1.71 14.54
N ASP A 310 2.77 1.85 14.18
CA ASP A 310 2.05 3.14 14.08
C ASP A 310 2.60 4.09 13.00
N GLN A 311 3.26 3.54 11.97
CA GLN A 311 3.72 4.30 10.80
C GLN A 311 3.15 3.71 9.52
N ALA A 312 2.59 4.55 8.65
CA ALA A 312 2.18 4.18 7.30
C ALA A 312 3.25 4.67 6.30
N PRO A 313 4.14 3.79 5.82
CA PRO A 313 5.21 4.18 4.91
C PRO A 313 4.72 4.23 3.45
N CYS A 314 5.25 5.19 2.68
CA CYS A 314 5.08 5.32 1.23
C CYS A 314 6.41 5.75 0.61
N ALA A 315 6.74 5.27 -0.59
CA ALA A 315 7.94 5.68 -1.30
C ALA A 315 7.72 5.77 -2.81
N LEU A 316 8.29 6.80 -3.43
CA LEU A 316 8.40 6.91 -4.88
C LEU A 316 9.87 6.96 -5.27
N ALA A 317 10.17 6.32 -6.40
CA ALA A 317 11.47 6.40 -7.03
C ALA A 317 11.36 7.14 -8.36
N PHE A 318 12.41 7.88 -8.70
CA PHE A 318 12.53 8.70 -9.89
C PHE A 318 13.74 8.22 -10.69
N ARG A 319 13.70 8.34 -12.01
CA ARG A 319 14.87 8.03 -12.86
C ARG A 319 16.00 9.07 -12.78
N ASP A 320 15.74 10.18 -12.10
CA ASP A 320 16.62 11.33 -11.97
C ASP A 320 16.63 11.83 -10.51
N GLU A 321 17.80 11.86 -9.91
CA GLU A 321 18.01 12.34 -8.53
C GLU A 321 17.69 13.84 -8.38
N GLU A 322 17.96 14.66 -9.40
CA GLU A 322 17.59 16.07 -9.38
C GLU A 322 16.07 16.23 -9.33
N LYS A 323 15.36 15.40 -10.11
CA LYS A 323 13.90 15.34 -10.10
C LYS A 323 13.33 14.86 -8.78
N ALA A 324 13.95 13.85 -8.16
CA ALA A 324 13.59 13.38 -6.83
C ALA A 324 13.75 14.50 -5.78
N ARG A 325 14.87 15.23 -5.82
CA ARG A 325 15.11 16.38 -4.94
C ARG A 325 14.08 17.49 -5.14
N LEU A 326 13.73 17.80 -6.39
CA LEU A 326 12.72 18.81 -6.74
C LEU A 326 11.34 18.45 -6.14
N HIS A 327 10.93 17.19 -6.26
CA HIS A 327 9.69 16.70 -5.66
C HIS A 327 9.76 16.65 -4.13
N PHE A 328 10.89 16.24 -3.55
CA PHE A 328 11.09 16.27 -2.10
C PHE A 328 10.93 17.70 -1.53
N GLU A 329 11.56 18.70 -2.14
CA GLU A 329 11.46 20.09 -1.70
C GLU A 329 10.03 20.62 -1.82
N HIS A 330 9.33 20.29 -2.90
CA HIS A 330 7.93 20.64 -3.10
C HIS A 330 7.02 19.98 -2.05
N TRP A 331 7.16 18.67 -1.86
CA TRP A 331 6.33 17.91 -0.91
C TRP A 331 6.61 18.30 0.54
N ALA A 332 7.84 18.67 0.91
CA ALA A 332 8.12 19.20 2.24
C ALA A 332 7.30 20.46 2.53
N ARG A 333 7.17 21.38 1.57
CA ARG A 333 6.32 22.57 1.70
C ARG A 333 4.84 22.20 1.82
N GLU A 334 4.36 21.30 0.96
CA GLU A 334 2.97 20.86 1.00
C GLU A 334 2.61 20.14 2.32
N LEU A 335 3.51 19.31 2.84
CA LEU A 335 3.33 18.61 4.11
C LEU A 335 3.36 19.59 5.30
N ALA A 336 4.17 20.65 5.26
CA ALA A 336 4.12 21.71 6.25
C ALA A 336 2.74 22.40 6.27
N LEU A 337 2.22 22.74 5.09
CA LEU A 337 0.89 23.35 4.95
C LEU A 337 -0.22 22.41 5.42
N LEU A 338 -0.15 21.12 5.08
CA LEU A 338 -1.08 20.09 5.57
C LEU A 338 -1.01 19.92 7.10
N ALA A 339 0.17 20.10 7.69
CA ALA A 339 0.37 20.10 9.15
C ALA A 339 0.00 21.44 9.82
N ASN A 340 -0.40 22.46 9.04
CA ASN A 340 -0.63 23.83 9.51
C ASN A 340 0.63 24.43 10.19
N GLU A 341 1.79 24.17 9.58
CA GLU A 341 3.11 24.65 9.98
C GLU A 341 3.72 25.54 8.88
N GLU A 342 4.77 26.30 9.23
CA GLU A 342 5.46 27.17 8.28
C GLU A 342 6.29 26.34 7.27
N PRO A 343 6.14 26.54 5.95
CA PRO A 343 6.92 25.81 4.95
C PRO A 343 8.42 26.08 5.07
N PRO A 344 9.27 25.06 4.96
CA PRO A 344 10.72 25.27 5.00
C PRO A 344 11.19 26.07 3.78
N GLU A 345 12.12 27.01 3.98
CA GLU A 345 12.74 27.72 2.85
C GLU A 345 13.60 26.77 1.99
N ARG A 346 14.37 25.88 2.63
CA ARG A 346 15.22 24.87 2.00
C ARG A 346 15.32 23.64 2.92
N PRO A 347 14.51 22.59 2.69
CA PRO A 347 14.63 21.37 3.48
C PRO A 347 15.96 20.65 3.15
N GLY A 348 16.50 19.89 4.11
CA GLY A 348 17.69 19.06 3.90
C GLY A 348 17.36 17.80 3.10
N THR A 349 17.89 16.64 3.48
CA THR A 349 17.44 15.33 2.95
C THR A 349 16.36 14.68 3.81
N THR A 350 15.99 15.33 4.91
CA THR A 350 14.91 14.93 5.81
C THR A 350 14.09 16.14 6.21
N PHE A 351 12.80 15.94 6.41
CA PHE A 351 11.85 16.95 6.82
C PHE A 351 10.77 16.32 7.70
N GLU A 352 10.37 17.01 8.77
CA GLU A 352 9.30 16.58 9.66
C GLU A 352 8.33 17.74 9.90
N ALA A 353 7.03 17.45 9.84
CA ALA A 353 5.97 18.39 10.21
C ALA A 353 4.76 17.59 10.71
N GLY A 354 4.25 17.93 11.89
CA GLY A 354 3.17 17.20 12.55
C GLY A 354 3.43 15.70 12.68
N ARG A 355 2.73 14.90 11.86
CA ARG A 355 2.85 13.44 11.81
C ARG A 355 3.62 12.92 10.59
N TYR A 356 4.13 13.81 9.76
CA TYR A 356 4.79 13.47 8.51
C TYR A 356 6.30 13.50 8.72
N ARG A 357 6.98 12.45 8.26
CA ARG A 357 8.43 12.41 8.13
C ARG A 357 8.76 12.08 6.67
N LEU A 358 9.32 13.05 5.96
CA LEU A 358 9.76 12.90 4.58
C LEU A 358 11.28 12.73 4.56
N SER A 359 11.79 11.83 3.73
CA SER A 359 13.22 11.64 3.50
C SER A 359 13.51 11.41 2.02
N ALA A 360 14.66 11.89 1.57
CA ALA A 360 15.19 11.63 0.24
C ALA A 360 16.53 10.89 0.33
N GLU A 361 16.71 9.88 -0.52
CA GLU A 361 17.93 9.08 -0.63
C GLU A 361 18.20 8.75 -2.10
N GLY A 362 19.08 9.54 -2.73
CA GLY A 362 19.35 9.48 -4.17
C GLY A 362 18.05 9.67 -4.98
N PRO A 363 17.68 8.74 -5.88
CA PRO A 363 16.47 8.85 -6.69
C PRO A 363 15.15 8.61 -5.93
N ARG A 364 15.19 8.37 -4.62
CA ARG A 364 14.01 7.93 -3.85
C ARG A 364 13.55 9.00 -2.89
N VAL A 365 12.24 9.09 -2.73
CA VAL A 365 11.59 9.91 -1.71
C VAL A 365 10.62 9.04 -0.92
N ARG A 366 10.82 8.94 0.39
CA ARG A 366 10.00 8.18 1.33
C ARG A 366 9.25 9.12 2.28
N LEU A 367 7.98 8.83 2.51
CA LEU A 367 7.12 9.46 3.52
C LEU A 367 6.70 8.41 4.53
N ASP A 368 7.02 8.64 5.79
CA ASP A 368 6.45 7.92 6.92
C ASP A 368 5.39 8.79 7.59
N VAL A 369 4.16 8.29 7.67
CA VAL A 369 3.05 9.00 8.33
C VAL A 369 2.75 8.32 9.65
N ARG A 370 2.90 9.04 10.77
CA ARG A 370 2.48 8.53 12.08
C ARG A 370 0.96 8.38 12.07
N PHE A 371 0.52 7.13 12.12
CA PHE A 371 -0.88 6.76 12.05
C PHE A 371 -1.15 5.60 13.01
N PRO A 372 -1.70 5.87 14.20
CA PRO A 372 -1.93 4.84 15.21
C PRO A 372 -2.79 3.70 14.65
N CYS A 373 -2.31 2.46 14.73
CA CYS A 373 -3.03 1.32 14.18
C CYS A 373 -4.39 1.11 14.87
N ARG A 374 -4.54 1.50 16.14
CA ARG A 374 -5.84 1.52 16.83
C ARG A 374 -6.87 2.44 16.18
N GLU A 375 -6.43 3.59 15.65
CA GLU A 375 -7.34 4.51 14.92
C GLU A 375 -7.77 3.88 13.60
N TYR A 376 -6.85 3.22 12.91
CA TYR A 376 -7.15 2.44 11.72
C TYR A 376 -8.15 1.30 12.01
N GLN A 377 -7.94 0.51 13.06
CA GLN A 377 -8.88 -0.54 13.47
C GLN A 377 -10.27 0.02 13.77
N SER A 378 -10.34 1.14 14.51
CA SER A 378 -11.60 1.81 14.82
C SER A 378 -12.32 2.32 13.55
N PHE A 379 -11.54 2.77 12.57
CA PHE A 379 -12.00 3.18 11.25
C PHE A 379 -12.55 1.97 10.48
N LEU A 380 -11.81 0.86 10.41
CA LEU A 380 -12.25 -0.37 9.76
C LEU A 380 -13.54 -0.90 10.38
N GLU A 381 -13.62 -0.97 11.70
CA GLU A 381 -14.84 -1.36 12.42
C GLU A 381 -16.02 -0.47 12.06
N ALA A 382 -15.81 0.85 11.90
CA ALA A 382 -16.86 1.78 11.49
C ALA A 382 -17.34 1.52 10.06
N LEU A 383 -16.42 1.32 9.11
CA LEU A 383 -16.75 0.99 7.71
C LEU A 383 -17.48 -0.34 7.58
N SER A 384 -17.39 -1.18 8.60
CA SER A 384 -17.85 -2.54 8.57
C SER A 384 -19.23 -2.77 9.20
N GLN A 385 -19.89 -1.69 9.64
CA GLN A 385 -21.23 -1.81 10.20
C GLN A 385 -22.27 -1.92 9.08
N PRO A 386 -23.25 -2.83 9.21
CA PRO A 386 -24.35 -2.92 8.26
C PRO A 386 -25.04 -1.59 8.01
N GLY A 387 -25.35 -1.32 6.75
CA GLY A 387 -26.02 -0.09 6.34
C GLY A 387 -25.14 1.16 6.28
N VAL A 388 -23.88 1.12 6.71
CA VAL A 388 -22.96 2.27 6.58
C VAL A 388 -22.71 2.62 5.11
N TRP A 389 -22.70 1.61 4.24
CA TRP A 389 -22.60 1.77 2.79
C TRP A 389 -23.93 1.84 2.05
N GLU A 390 -25.05 1.57 2.72
CA GLU A 390 -26.38 1.58 2.10
C GLU A 390 -26.81 3.02 1.77
N ALA A 391 -26.44 3.41 0.55
CA ALA A 391 -26.77 4.65 -0.11
C ALA A 391 -28.24 4.72 -0.53
#